data_AF-A0A9D5GHY4-F1
#
_entry.id   AF-A0A9D5GHY4-F1
#
_cell.length_a   1.000
_cell.length_b   1.000
_cell.length_c   1.000
_cell.angle_alpha   90.00
_cell.angle_beta   90.00
_cell.angle_gamma   90.00
#
_symmetry.space_group_name_H-M   'P 1'
#
loop_
_entity.id
_entity.type
_entity.pdbx_description
1 polymer ?
#
loop_
_entity_poly.entity_id
_entity_poly.type
_entity_poly.pdbx_seq_one_letter_code
_entity_poly.pdbx_strand_id
1 'polypeptide(L)'
;MRNGSRPASRKKGGDMTVREAGKKGGDAVRNKYGATFYEEIGRKGGVVTKERHGAEFYEEIGQKGGNAVKDKYGPGFYEEIGHKGGQKVKRLIEEAKRSER
;
A
#
# COMPACT_ATOMS: atom_id res chain seq x y z
N MET A 1 67.13 4.24 1.82
CA MET A 1 66.56 5.60 1.74
C MET A 1 65.21 5.54 1.02
N ARG A 2 64.18 6.15 1.63
CA ARG A 2 62.87 6.62 1.10
C ARG A 2 61.93 5.58 0.44
N ASN A 3 60.88 5.13 1.14
CA ASN A 3 59.55 5.75 1.37
C ASN A 3 58.62 5.74 0.14
N GLY A 4 57.45 5.14 0.30
CA GLY A 4 56.34 5.27 -0.65
C GLY A 4 55.10 4.42 -0.37
N SER A 5 54.69 4.25 0.90
CA SER A 5 53.36 3.72 1.22
C SER A 5 52.28 4.60 0.58
N ARG A 6 51.47 4.04 -0.32
CA ARG A 6 50.20 4.64 -0.78
C ARG A 6 49.05 3.73 -0.32
N PRO A 7 48.19 4.18 0.61
CA PRO A 7 47.00 3.42 0.96
C PRO A 7 45.91 3.77 -0.04
N ALA A 8 45.64 2.89 -0.99
CA ALA A 8 44.36 2.94 -1.71
C ALA A 8 43.36 2.12 -0.90
N SER A 9 42.87 2.68 0.21
CA SER A 9 41.65 2.17 0.82
C SER A 9 40.52 2.38 -0.19
N ARG A 10 40.27 1.37 -1.04
CA ARG A 10 38.96 1.24 -1.68
C ARG A 10 38.00 1.08 -0.53
N LYS A 11 37.31 2.17 -0.17
CA LYS A 11 36.13 2.10 0.67
C LYS A 11 35.25 1.05 0.02
N LYS A 12 35.15 -0.12 0.65
CA LYS A 12 34.07 -1.05 0.38
C LYS A 12 32.82 -0.26 0.73
N GLY A 13 32.18 0.33 -0.29
CA GLY A 13 30.84 0.87 -0.15
C GLY A 13 30.02 -0.29 0.37
N GLY A 14 29.51 -0.17 1.59
CA GLY A 14 28.77 -1.26 2.22
C GLY A 14 27.71 -1.76 1.24
N ASP A 15 27.67 -3.07 1.05
CA ASP A 15 26.73 -3.74 0.14
C ASP A 15 25.31 -3.45 0.62
N MET A 16 24.76 -2.32 0.16
CA MET A 16 23.38 -1.92 0.43
C MET A 16 22.48 -2.83 -0.40
N THR A 17 21.53 -3.48 0.24
CA THR A 17 20.56 -4.31 -0.47
C THR A 17 19.67 -3.46 -1.38
N VAL A 18 19.14 -4.05 -2.44
CA VAL A 18 18.16 -3.37 -3.34
C VAL A 18 16.97 -2.82 -2.55
N ARG A 19 16.52 -3.55 -1.53
CA ARG A 19 15.44 -3.12 -0.65
C ARG A 19 15.81 -1.88 0.17
N GLU A 20 17.01 -1.83 0.72
CA GLU A 20 17.52 -0.67 1.47
C GLU A 20 17.72 0.54 0.56
N ALA A 21 18.24 0.33 -0.65
CA ALA A 21 18.38 1.38 -1.64
C ALA A 21 17.01 1.96 -2.04
N GLY A 22 16.02 1.10 -2.28
CA GLY A 22 14.64 1.51 -2.58
C GLY A 22 14.00 2.29 -1.43
N LYS A 23 14.13 1.80 -0.19
CA LYS A 23 13.64 2.50 1.00
C LYS A 23 14.29 3.87 1.15
N LYS A 24 15.62 3.95 1.04
CA LYS A 24 16.37 5.20 1.17
C LYS A 24 16.00 6.21 0.08
N GLY A 25 15.78 5.75 -1.15
CA GLY A 25 15.28 6.57 -2.24
C GLY A 25 13.87 7.12 -1.96
N GLY A 26 12.96 6.27 -1.48
CA GLY A 26 11.61 6.69 -1.08
C GLY A 26 11.63 7.70 0.08
N ASP A 27 12.44 7.46 1.10
CA ASP A 27 12.57 8.38 2.23
C ASP A 27 13.14 9.74 1.79
N ALA A 28 14.12 9.76 0.88
CA ALA A 28 14.66 11.00 0.32
C ALA A 28 13.61 11.78 -0.49
N VAL A 29 12.80 11.10 -1.31
CA VAL A 29 11.71 11.72 -2.08
C VAL A 29 10.63 12.26 -1.15
N ARG A 30 10.22 11.49 -0.13
CA ARG A 30 9.27 11.93 0.89
C ARG A 30 9.76 13.17 1.63
N ASN A 31 11.03 13.21 2.03
CA ASN A 31 11.58 14.36 2.74
C ASN A 31 11.64 15.61 1.86
N LYS A 32 11.82 15.45 0.54
CA LYS A 32 11.92 16.57 -0.40
C LYS A 32 10.56 17.12 -0.83
N TYR A 33 9.58 16.24 -1.07
CA TYR A 33 8.30 16.63 -1.70
C TYR A 33 7.07 16.43 -0.80
N GLY A 34 7.22 15.79 0.37
CA GLY A 34 6.13 15.57 1.31
C GLY A 34 5.15 14.46 0.91
N ALA A 35 4.08 14.31 1.68
CA ALA A 35 3.06 13.27 1.48
C ALA A 35 2.20 13.53 0.23
N THR A 36 1.92 14.80 -0.07
CA THR A 36 1.09 15.22 -1.21
C THR A 36 1.66 14.77 -2.56
N PHE A 37 2.98 14.63 -2.66
CA PHE A 37 3.64 14.08 -3.85
C PHE A 37 3.20 12.65 -4.16
N TYR A 38 3.12 11.79 -3.14
CA TYR A 38 2.71 10.39 -3.32
C TYR A 38 1.23 10.27 -3.67
N GLU A 39 0.40 11.13 -3.10
CA GLU A 39 -1.03 11.22 -3.46
C GLU A 39 -1.20 11.62 -4.93
N GLU A 40 -0.46 12.64 -5.39
CA GLU A 40 -0.57 13.12 -6.76
C GLU A 40 -0.09 12.06 -7.77
N ILE A 41 1.07 11.44 -7.55
CA ILE A 41 1.58 10.40 -8.47
C ILE A 41 0.70 9.14 -8.42
N GLY A 42 0.16 8.79 -7.25
CA GLY A 42 -0.78 7.68 -7.10
C GLY A 42 -2.07 7.94 -7.87
N ARG A 43 -2.64 9.14 -7.74
CA ARG A 43 -3.81 9.57 -8.50
C ARG A 43 -3.56 9.54 -10.01
N LYS A 44 -2.44 10.11 -10.48
CA LYS A 44 -2.07 10.10 -11.89
C LYS A 44 -1.93 8.68 -12.43
N GLY A 45 -1.24 7.80 -11.71
CA GLY A 45 -1.10 6.39 -12.06
C GLY A 45 -2.44 5.66 -12.15
N GLY A 46 -3.34 5.93 -11.20
CA GLY A 46 -4.70 5.38 -11.19
C GLY A 46 -5.54 5.82 -12.40
N VAL A 47 -5.49 7.12 -12.75
CA VAL A 47 -6.20 7.65 -13.93
C VAL A 47 -5.68 6.99 -15.21
N VAL A 48 -4.37 6.95 -15.41
CA VAL A 48 -3.76 6.34 -16.60
C VAL A 48 -4.10 4.84 -16.69
N THR A 49 -4.09 4.14 -15.55
CA THR A 49 -4.46 2.72 -15.50
C THR A 49 -5.91 2.52 -15.91
N LYS A 50 -6.82 3.36 -15.39
CA LYS A 50 -8.24 3.33 -15.74
C LYS A 50 -8.48 3.62 -17.22
N GLU A 51 -7.81 4.63 -17.78
CA GLU A 51 -7.92 4.96 -19.20
C GLU A 51 -7.41 3.83 -20.10
N ARG A 52 -6.30 3.19 -19.71
CA ARG A 52 -5.68 2.12 -20.50
C ARG A 52 -6.47 0.82 -20.47
N HIS A 53 -7.00 0.45 -19.31
CA HIS A 53 -7.53 -0.90 -19.06
C HIS A 53 -9.05 -0.97 -18.94
N GLY A 54 -9.74 0.16 -18.74
CA GLY A 54 -11.19 0.21 -18.64
C GLY A 54 -11.76 -0.50 -17.40
N ALA A 55 -13.08 -0.73 -17.40
CA ALA A 55 -13.80 -1.32 -16.27
C ALA A 55 -13.52 -2.82 -16.07
N GLU A 56 -13.40 -3.57 -17.17
CA GLU A 56 -13.15 -5.02 -17.18
C GLU A 56 -11.93 -5.42 -16.35
N PHE A 57 -10.87 -4.62 -16.39
CA PHE A 57 -9.67 -4.86 -15.59
C PHE A 57 -9.93 -4.81 -14.09
N TYR A 58 -10.76 -3.87 -13.63
CA TYR A 58 -11.11 -3.77 -12.21
C TYR A 58 -12.04 -4.90 -11.78
N GLU A 59 -12.91 -5.36 -12.68
CA GLU A 59 -13.74 -6.54 -12.46
C GLU A 59 -12.88 -7.79 -12.31
N GLU A 60 -11.95 -8.03 -13.23
CA GLU A 60 -11.06 -9.19 -13.20
C GLU A 60 -10.19 -9.23 -11.93
N ILE A 61 -9.54 -8.12 -11.57
CA ILE A 61 -8.72 -8.07 -10.35
C ILE A 61 -9.58 -8.19 -9.08
N GLY A 62 -10.80 -7.64 -9.10
CA GLY A 62 -11.76 -7.76 -8.00
C GLY A 62 -12.20 -9.21 -7.81
N GLN A 63 -12.53 -9.90 -8.90
CA GLN A 63 -12.91 -11.31 -8.88
C GLN A 63 -11.76 -12.19 -8.39
N LYS A 64 -10.53 -11.97 -8.90
CA LYS A 64 -9.32 -12.69 -8.43
C LYS A 64 -9.09 -12.48 -6.94
N GLY A 65 -9.20 -11.25 -6.45
CA GLY A 65 -9.07 -10.94 -5.04
C GLY A 65 -10.14 -11.62 -4.18
N GLY A 66 -11.41 -11.56 -4.64
CA GLY A 66 -12.52 -12.23 -3.97
C GLY A 66 -12.36 -13.74 -3.88
N ASN A 67 -11.94 -14.38 -4.98
CA ASN A 67 -11.67 -15.82 -5.01
C ASN A 67 -10.52 -16.19 -4.08
N ALA A 68 -9.43 -15.43 -4.06
CA ALA A 68 -8.31 -15.68 -3.15
C ALA A 68 -8.74 -15.60 -1.66
N VAL A 69 -9.62 -14.66 -1.33
CA VAL A 69 -10.19 -14.55 0.03
C VAL A 69 -11.09 -15.74 0.34
N LYS A 70 -11.97 -16.12 -0.60
CA LYS A 70 -12.85 -17.27 -0.46
C LYS A 70 -12.08 -18.57 -0.26
N ASP A 71 -11.04 -18.80 -1.04
CA ASP A 71 -10.20 -19.99 -0.95
C ASP A 71 -9.46 -20.05 0.39
N LYS A 72 -9.03 -18.90 0.91
CA LYS A 72 -8.28 -18.82 2.16
C LYS A 72 -9.14 -18.98 3.41
N TYR A 73 -10.34 -18.41 3.43
CA TYR A 73 -11.15 -18.31 4.66
C TYR A 73 -12.50 -19.03 4.59
N GLY A 74 -12.92 -19.46 3.40
CA GLY A 74 -14.16 -20.20 3.20
C GLY A 74 -15.45 -19.39 3.47
N PRO A 75 -16.61 -20.06 3.43
CA PRO A 75 -17.92 -19.40 3.54
C PRO A 75 -18.19 -18.72 4.89
N GLY A 76 -17.73 -19.31 6.00
CA GLY A 76 -17.98 -18.79 7.36
C GLY A 76 -17.40 -17.39 7.60
N PHE A 77 -16.34 -17.02 6.87
CA PHE A 77 -15.79 -15.68 6.89
C PHE A 77 -16.79 -14.62 6.41
N TYR A 78 -17.55 -14.90 5.36
CA TYR A 78 -18.54 -13.96 4.82
C TYR A 78 -19.72 -13.77 5.76
N GLU A 79 -20.12 -14.84 6.44
CA GLU A 79 -21.14 -14.79 7.49
C GLU A 79 -20.69 -13.90 8.67
N GLU A 80 -19.45 -14.11 9.14
CA GLU A 80 -18.91 -13.33 10.25
C GLU A 80 -18.79 -11.83 9.92
N ILE A 81 -18.22 -11.48 8.77
CA ILE A 81 -18.09 -10.08 8.35
C ILE A 81 -19.46 -9.43 8.09
N GLY A 82 -20.42 -10.19 7.54
CA GLY A 82 -21.78 -9.74 7.32
C GLY A 82 -22.50 -9.44 8.63
N HIS A 83 -22.40 -10.35 9.60
CA HIS A 83 -22.95 -10.16 10.94
C HIS A 83 -22.34 -8.95 11.65
N LYS A 84 -21.00 -8.80 11.61
CA LYS A 84 -20.31 -7.60 12.16
C LYS A 84 -20.78 -6.31 11.50
N GLY A 85 -20.95 -6.32 10.17
CA GLY A 85 -21.48 -5.19 9.41
C GLY A 85 -22.89 -4.81 9.85
N GLY A 86 -23.79 -5.79 9.94
CA GLY A 86 -25.17 -5.59 10.40
C GLY A 86 -25.26 -5.04 11.82
N GLN A 87 -24.45 -5.58 12.75
CA GLN A 87 -24.37 -5.05 14.12
C GLN A 87 -23.87 -3.61 14.18
N LYS A 88 -22.97 -3.20 13.28
CA LYS A 88 -22.51 -1.80 13.18
C LYS A 88 -23.65 -0.89 12.72
N VAL A 89 -24.37 -1.29 11.67
CA VAL A 89 -25.54 -0.53 11.16
C VAL A 89 -26.60 -0.39 12.24
N LYS A 90 -26.94 -1.47 12.94
CA LYS A 90 -27.91 -1.44 14.05
C LYS A 90 -27.52 -0.42 15.12
N ARG A 91 -26.26 -0.42 15.56
CA ARG A 91 -25.75 0.53 16.57
C ARG A 91 -25.84 1.98 16.11
N LEU A 92 -25.47 2.27 14.87
CA LEU A 92 -25.56 3.62 14.30
C LEU A 92 -27.01 4.13 14.27
N ILE A 93 -27.97 3.27 13.93
CA ILE A 93 -29.39 3.62 13.94
C ILE A 93 -29.88 3.90 15.38
N GLU A 94 -29.48 3.08 16.36
CA GLU A 94 -29.84 3.30 17.77
C GLU A 94 -29.21 4.56 18.36
N GLU A 95 -28.00 4.92 17.93
CA GLU A 95 -27.33 6.17 18.32
C GLU A 95 -28.04 7.38 17.72
N ALA A 96 -28.34 7.36 16.41
CA ALA A 96 -29.08 8.42 15.74
C ALA A 96 -30.45 8.68 16.39
N LYS A 97 -31.20 7.60 16.68
CA LYS A 97 -32.50 7.70 17.38
C LYS A 97 -32.40 8.23 18.80
N ARG A 98 -31.24 8.07 19.47
CA ARG A 98 -30.99 8.61 20.81
C ARG A 98 -30.56 10.08 20.77
N SER A 99 -29.87 10.51 19.72
CA SER A 99 -29.51 11.92 19.53
C SER A 99 -30.68 12.79 19.07
N GLU A 100 -31.75 12.18 18.55
CA GLU A 100 -33.00 12.87 18.13
C GLU A 100 -34.06 12.95 19.25
N ARG A 101 -33.76 12.47 20.45
CA ARG A 101 -34.60 12.54 21.66
C ARG A 101 -34.07 13.57 22.64
#